data_AF-A0A2V9FGQ8-F1
#
_entry.id   AF-A0A2V9FGQ8-F1
#
_cell.length_a   1.000
_cell.length_b   1.000
_cell.length_c   1.000
_cell.angle_alpha   90.00
_cell.angle_beta   90.00
_cell.angle_gamma   90.00
#
_symmetry.space_group_name_H-M   'P 1'
#
loop_
_entity.id
_entity.type
_entity.pdbx_description
1 polymer ?
#
loop_
_entity_poly.entity_id
_entity_poly.type
_entity_poly.pdbx_seq_one_letter_code
_entity_poly.pdbx_strand_id
1 'polypeptide(L)'
;MSGVFKLRGIVEQKAMRKRLLFSLLTSLFFGPAGRTQAPPAVQNASGMRLVVADENSYPTLRVVLPGHPDSDKTIEVIFPEHVTVRHVGDTEGKHLFLFQPGQHGDRPAWGQVGRSLQYEKDFAGGLHMLATAMLEDDGVRFSYEFVNRSQLVYEMIYAPTDPRLTSMFHDVRLERTYVHHKDGFDLLASETPSRLTIPLDQWLPARYLASYIWPIPAKKVEKRDNDGITYYNKSRAVDEPLIATVSNDGKWVVASFTRTTGNVWSNPELTCQHVDPQIPLAVGASAAMETKLLVFQGSLDDVLKKVDSQRQSLR
;
A
#
# COMPACT_ATOMS: atom_id res chain seq x y z
N MET A 1 -85.61 17.96 -7.54
CA MET A 1 -84.25 17.42 -7.76
C MET A 1 -83.82 16.82 -6.44
N SER A 2 -84.29 15.63 -6.02
CA SER A 2 -84.23 14.30 -6.67
C SER A 2 -82.78 13.86 -6.88
N GLY A 3 -82.25 12.76 -6.35
CA GLY A 3 -82.77 11.68 -5.49
C GLY A 3 -81.54 10.93 -4.91
N VAL A 4 -81.53 10.44 -3.66
CA VAL A 4 -82.11 9.19 -3.11
C VAL A 4 -81.70 7.94 -3.93
N PHE A 5 -80.89 7.01 -3.40
CA PHE A 5 -81.27 5.73 -2.72
C PHE A 5 -80.00 4.85 -2.68
N LYS A 6 -79.73 3.84 -1.83
CA LYS A 6 -80.43 3.05 -0.80
C LYS A 6 -79.30 2.31 -0.02
N LEU A 7 -79.23 2.36 1.32
CA LEU A 7 -79.59 1.28 2.29
C LEU A 7 -78.94 -0.11 1.99
N ARG A 8 -78.55 -0.97 2.93
CA ARG A 8 -78.72 -1.11 4.40
C ARG A 8 -77.80 -2.28 4.81
N GLY A 9 -77.17 -2.22 5.98
CA GLY A 9 -77.61 -3.04 7.12
C GLY A 9 -76.71 -4.30 7.26
N ILE A 10 -76.46 -4.90 8.41
CA ILE A 10 -77.09 -4.87 9.75
C ILE A 10 -76.12 -5.72 10.62
N VAL A 11 -75.63 -5.20 11.77
CA VAL A 11 -76.02 -5.59 13.17
C VAL A 11 -75.12 -6.71 13.73
N GLU A 12 -74.22 -6.35 14.66
CA GLU A 12 -74.25 -6.61 16.14
C GLU A 12 -73.18 -7.64 16.52
N GLN A 13 -72.15 -7.23 17.25
CA GLN A 13 -72.05 -7.31 18.71
C GLN A 13 -72.27 -8.73 19.26
N LYS A 14 -71.19 -9.33 19.75
CA LYS A 14 -71.21 -9.88 21.10
C LYS A 14 -69.82 -9.91 21.74
N ALA A 15 -69.85 -9.46 22.98
CA ALA A 15 -68.75 -9.26 23.90
C ALA A 15 -67.93 -10.52 24.24
N MET A 16 -66.69 -10.26 24.65
CA MET A 16 -66.15 -10.50 25.99
C MET A 16 -64.89 -11.39 26.07
N ARG A 17 -63.93 -10.84 26.83
CA ARG A 17 -62.92 -11.50 27.70
C ARG A 17 -61.57 -11.89 27.09
N LYS A 18 -60.59 -11.02 27.39
CA LYS A 18 -59.31 -11.28 28.07
C LYS A 18 -58.69 -12.68 27.85
N ARG A 19 -57.50 -12.73 27.22
CA ARG A 19 -56.20 -13.07 27.87
C ARG A 19 -55.05 -13.23 26.86
N LEU A 20 -53.89 -12.71 27.25
CA LEU A 20 -52.50 -13.08 26.92
C LEU A 20 -52.06 -13.07 25.44
N LEU A 21 -51.21 -12.12 25.04
CA LEU A 21 -49.74 -12.24 24.99
C LEU A 21 -49.25 -13.40 24.09
N PHE A 22 -48.80 -13.09 22.88
CA PHE A 22 -47.54 -13.57 22.31
C PHE A 22 -47.07 -12.59 21.24
N SER A 23 -46.04 -11.81 21.58
CA SER A 23 -45.27 -10.96 20.67
C SER A 23 -44.28 -11.86 19.93
N LEU A 24 -44.35 -11.89 18.59
CA LEU A 24 -43.28 -12.44 17.76
C LEU A 24 -42.32 -11.29 17.42
N LEU A 25 -41.35 -11.06 18.31
CA LEU A 25 -40.15 -10.31 17.99
C LEU A 25 -39.24 -11.24 17.19
N THR A 26 -39.15 -11.04 15.88
CA THR A 26 -38.01 -11.50 15.08
C THR A 26 -36.78 -10.70 15.49
N SER A 27 -36.02 -11.23 16.45
CA SER A 27 -34.68 -10.76 16.76
C SER A 27 -33.74 -11.14 15.61
N LEU A 28 -33.51 -10.17 14.71
CA LEU A 28 -32.30 -10.13 13.91
C LEU A 28 -31.13 -9.98 14.89
N PHE A 29 -30.42 -11.07 15.14
CA PHE A 29 -29.11 -11.02 15.76
C PHE A 29 -28.14 -10.35 14.78
N PHE A 30 -28.13 -9.02 14.76
CA PHE A 30 -26.90 -8.29 14.48
C PHE A 30 -26.01 -8.51 15.70
N GLY A 31 -25.21 -9.57 15.68
CA GLY A 31 -24.06 -9.64 16.56
C GLY A 31 -23.22 -8.38 16.34
N PRO A 32 -22.66 -7.76 17.39
CA PRO A 32 -21.68 -6.71 17.18
C PRO A 32 -20.61 -7.29 16.25
N ALA A 33 -20.27 -6.58 15.18
CA ALA A 33 -19.10 -6.91 14.37
C ALA A 33 -17.91 -7.00 15.34
N GLY A 34 -17.57 -8.23 15.71
CA GLY A 34 -16.47 -8.50 16.62
C GLY A 34 -15.24 -7.86 16.00
N ARG A 35 -14.46 -7.12 16.79
CA ARG A 35 -13.12 -6.74 16.36
C ARG A 35 -12.39 -8.04 16.04
N THR A 36 -12.23 -8.34 14.75
CA THR A 36 -11.37 -9.43 14.34
C THR A 36 -9.98 -9.04 14.80
N GLN A 37 -9.49 -9.71 15.84
CA GLN A 37 -8.13 -9.52 16.31
C GLN A 37 -7.18 -9.84 15.15
N ALA A 38 -6.13 -9.03 14.98
CA ALA A 38 -5.16 -9.31 13.95
C ALA A 38 -4.57 -10.71 14.13
N PRO A 39 -4.23 -11.40 13.02
CA PRO A 39 -3.54 -12.69 13.09
C PRO A 39 -2.21 -12.54 13.85
N PRO A 40 -1.69 -13.64 14.41
CA PRO A 40 -0.38 -13.63 15.03
C PRO A 40 0.71 -13.28 14.00
N ALA A 41 1.86 -12.82 14.50
CA ALA A 41 3.03 -12.57 13.67
C ALA A 41 3.46 -13.83 12.91
N VAL A 42 3.86 -13.67 11.65
CA VAL A 42 4.56 -14.72 10.90
C VAL A 42 6.07 -14.54 11.04
N GLN A 43 6.82 -15.63 11.08
CA GLN A 43 8.27 -15.62 11.31
C GLN A 43 8.98 -16.53 10.29
N ASN A 44 10.18 -16.14 9.86
CA ASN A 44 11.06 -16.96 9.02
C ASN A 44 12.16 -17.67 9.83
N ALA A 45 12.97 -18.49 9.15
CA ALA A 45 14.05 -19.25 9.78
C ALA A 45 15.16 -18.36 10.38
N SER A 46 15.36 -17.13 9.87
CA SER A 46 16.35 -16.19 10.41
C SER A 46 15.85 -15.38 11.61
N GLY A 47 14.57 -15.55 11.99
CA GLY A 47 13.96 -14.84 13.11
C GLY A 47 13.37 -13.48 12.76
N MET A 48 13.37 -13.08 11.47
CA MET A 48 12.64 -11.91 11.01
C MET A 48 11.14 -12.21 11.07
N ARG A 49 10.35 -11.19 11.46
CA ARG A 49 8.91 -11.34 11.66
C ARG A 49 8.14 -10.29 10.88
N LEU A 50 6.93 -10.64 10.46
CA LEU A 50 5.98 -9.73 9.84
C LEU A 50 4.73 -9.66 10.71
N VAL A 51 4.36 -8.44 11.09
CA VAL A 51 3.34 -8.16 12.11
C VAL A 51 2.36 -7.12 11.59
N VAL A 52 1.07 -7.25 11.90
CA VAL A 52 0.08 -6.19 11.66
C VAL A 52 0.24 -5.07 12.69
N ALA A 53 0.26 -3.82 12.24
CA ALA A 53 0.33 -2.65 13.12
C ALA A 53 -1.09 -2.17 13.50
N ASP A 54 -1.62 -2.75 14.58
CA ASP A 54 -3.03 -2.56 15.01
C ASP A 54 -3.40 -1.12 15.44
N GLU A 55 -2.41 -0.25 15.65
CA GLU A 55 -2.64 1.16 15.96
C GLU A 55 -3.15 1.99 14.77
N ASN A 56 -3.07 1.46 13.55
CA ASN A 56 -3.69 2.04 12.37
C ASN A 56 -4.96 1.25 12.04
N SER A 57 -6.04 1.96 11.69
CA SER A 57 -7.22 1.29 11.15
C SER A 57 -6.96 0.78 9.74
N TYR A 58 -6.11 1.45 8.99
CA TYR A 58 -5.80 1.04 7.62
C TYR A 58 -4.64 0.04 7.57
N PRO A 59 -4.51 -0.72 6.47
CA PRO A 59 -3.52 -1.77 6.33
C PRO A 59 -2.09 -1.24 6.54
N THR A 60 -1.48 -1.67 7.64
CA THR A 60 -0.08 -1.35 7.97
C THR A 60 0.58 -2.58 8.55
N LEU A 61 1.80 -2.84 8.11
CA LEU A 61 2.63 -3.96 8.53
C LEU A 61 3.93 -3.45 9.15
N ARG A 62 4.58 -4.28 9.95
CA ARG A 62 5.96 -4.07 10.41
C ARG A 62 6.81 -5.24 9.99
N VAL A 63 7.99 -4.93 9.47
CA VAL A 63 9.06 -5.92 9.28
C VAL A 63 10.00 -5.81 10.48
N VAL A 64 9.89 -6.77 11.39
CA VAL A 64 10.63 -6.77 12.66
C VAL A 64 11.91 -7.60 12.50
N LEU A 65 13.04 -6.97 12.80
CA LEU A 65 14.35 -7.62 12.70
C LEU A 65 14.52 -8.74 13.75
N PRO A 66 15.40 -9.73 13.50
CA PRO A 66 15.67 -10.80 14.46
C PRO A 66 16.06 -10.26 15.85
N GLY A 67 15.37 -10.74 16.88
CA GLY A 67 15.62 -10.35 18.28
C GLY A 67 14.96 -9.04 18.73
N HIS A 68 14.28 -8.33 17.83
CA HIS A 68 13.58 -7.08 18.15
C HIS A 68 12.12 -7.32 18.59
N PRO A 69 11.52 -6.47 19.43
CA PRO A 69 10.14 -6.60 19.88
C PRO A 69 9.13 -6.29 18.76
N ASP A 70 7.89 -6.78 18.88
CA ASP A 70 6.81 -6.51 17.91
C ASP A 70 6.42 -5.04 17.76
N SER A 71 6.75 -4.23 18.76
CA SER A 71 6.56 -2.78 18.74
C SER A 71 7.64 -2.03 17.96
N ASP A 72 8.64 -2.72 17.41
CA ASP A 72 9.71 -2.09 16.63
C ASP A 72 9.17 -1.48 15.33
N LYS A 73 9.40 -0.18 15.16
CA LYS A 73 8.95 0.63 14.01
C LYS A 73 10.07 0.93 13.02
N THR A 74 11.20 0.24 13.10
CA THR A 74 12.37 0.44 12.22
C THR A 74 11.99 0.32 10.75
N ILE A 75 11.07 -0.60 10.41
CA ILE A 75 10.50 -0.74 9.06
C ILE A 75 8.98 -0.88 9.19
N GLU A 76 8.25 0.19 8.91
CA GLU A 76 6.79 0.20 8.83
C GLU A 76 6.36 0.26 7.37
N VAL A 77 5.39 -0.55 6.96
CA VAL A 77 4.96 -0.66 5.56
C VAL A 77 3.48 -0.36 5.45
N ILE A 78 3.13 0.69 4.72
CA ILE A 78 1.75 0.97 4.36
C ILE A 78 1.40 0.16 3.11
N PHE A 79 0.29 -0.59 3.16
CA PHE A 79 0.09 -1.72 2.26
C PHE A 79 -1.37 -1.83 1.75
N PRO A 80 -1.75 -1.16 0.64
CA PRO A 80 -1.03 -0.10 -0.07
C PRO A 80 -1.24 1.28 0.57
N GLU A 81 -0.46 2.28 0.15
CA GLU A 81 -0.69 3.70 0.49
C GLU A 81 -1.98 4.22 -0.16
N HIS A 82 -2.25 3.87 -1.41
CA HIS A 82 -3.50 4.23 -2.08
C HIS A 82 -3.82 3.23 -3.18
N VAL A 83 -5.04 3.29 -3.72
CA VAL A 83 -5.39 2.63 -4.97
C VAL A 83 -5.93 3.68 -5.91
N THR A 84 -5.17 3.97 -6.97
CA THR A 84 -5.54 4.91 -8.02
C THR A 84 -5.85 4.15 -9.29
N VAL A 85 -6.90 4.57 -9.98
CA VAL A 85 -7.32 3.98 -11.25
C VAL A 85 -7.51 5.05 -12.31
N ARG A 86 -7.36 4.67 -13.58
CA ARG A 86 -7.75 5.48 -14.74
C ARG A 86 -8.45 4.61 -15.76
N HIS A 87 -9.60 5.04 -16.28
CA HIS A 87 -10.26 4.36 -17.38
C HIS A 87 -9.73 4.84 -18.73
N VAL A 88 -9.98 4.05 -19.78
CA VAL A 88 -9.66 4.47 -21.15
C VAL A 88 -10.44 5.74 -21.49
N GLY A 89 -9.72 6.78 -21.92
CA GLY A 89 -10.28 8.08 -22.29
C GLY A 89 -10.28 9.12 -21.16
N ASP A 90 -10.04 8.70 -19.91
CA ASP A 90 -9.84 9.64 -18.81
C ASP A 90 -8.45 10.28 -18.92
N THR A 91 -8.35 11.56 -18.57
CA THR A 91 -7.07 12.29 -18.53
C THR A 91 -6.40 12.22 -17.16
N GLU A 92 -7.16 11.98 -16.10
CA GLU A 92 -6.70 11.99 -14.72
C GLU A 92 -7.00 10.67 -14.00
N GLY A 93 -6.16 10.33 -13.03
CA GLY A 93 -6.38 9.19 -12.15
C GLY A 93 -7.33 9.53 -11.00
N LYS A 94 -8.15 8.56 -10.59
CA LYS A 94 -9.07 8.67 -9.45
C LYS A 94 -8.63 7.75 -8.32
N HIS A 95 -8.60 8.26 -7.08
CA HIS A 95 -8.39 7.45 -5.90
C HIS A 95 -9.67 6.66 -5.54
N LEU A 96 -9.56 5.33 -5.51
CA LEU A 96 -10.57 4.44 -4.92
C LEU A 96 -10.30 4.20 -3.44
N PHE A 97 -9.05 4.36 -3.02
CA PHE A 97 -8.59 4.28 -1.64
C PHE A 97 -7.39 5.18 -1.46
N LEU A 98 -7.27 5.79 -0.29
CA LEU A 98 -6.14 6.61 0.12
C LEU A 98 -5.92 6.38 1.62
N PHE A 99 -4.69 6.06 2.01
CA PHE A 99 -4.34 5.79 3.38
C PHE A 99 -4.50 7.04 4.24
N GLN A 100 -4.92 6.86 5.49
CA GLN A 100 -5.06 7.87 6.53
C GLN A 100 -4.47 7.29 7.81
N PRO A 101 -3.47 7.96 8.44
CA PRO A 101 -2.83 7.45 9.65
C PRO A 101 -3.80 7.48 10.84
N GLY A 102 -3.64 6.54 11.77
CA GLY A 102 -4.46 6.47 12.98
C GLY A 102 -5.77 5.69 12.81
N GLN A 103 -6.74 5.98 13.68
CA GLN A 103 -7.96 5.18 13.81
C GLN A 103 -9.11 5.77 12.96
N HIS A 104 -9.08 5.52 11.65
CA HIS A 104 -10.10 5.99 10.70
C HIS A 104 -10.70 4.84 9.89
N GLY A 105 -12.02 4.84 9.73
CA GLY A 105 -12.73 3.86 8.90
C GLY A 105 -12.60 2.42 9.38
N ASP A 106 -12.93 1.49 8.48
CA ASP A 106 -12.97 0.06 8.77
C ASP A 106 -11.59 -0.60 8.66
N ARG A 107 -11.31 -1.47 9.63
CA ARG A 107 -10.09 -2.30 9.62
C ARG A 107 -10.18 -3.38 8.56
N PRO A 108 -9.07 -3.70 7.86
CA PRO A 108 -9.01 -4.88 7.01
C PRO A 108 -9.25 -6.15 7.84
N ALA A 109 -10.04 -7.07 7.30
CA ALA A 109 -10.17 -8.41 7.83
C ALA A 109 -8.93 -9.23 7.43
N TRP A 110 -7.90 -9.19 8.27
CA TRP A 110 -6.67 -9.93 8.03
C TRP A 110 -6.87 -11.44 8.19
N GLY A 111 -6.33 -12.20 7.24
CA GLY A 111 -6.12 -13.64 7.32
C GLY A 111 -4.64 -13.98 7.29
N GLN A 112 -4.31 -15.17 7.77
CA GLN A 112 -2.97 -15.75 7.66
C GLN A 112 -3.03 -17.04 6.85
N VAL A 113 -2.17 -17.14 5.84
CA VAL A 113 -2.01 -18.34 5.00
C VAL A 113 -0.54 -18.72 4.97
N GLY A 114 -0.16 -19.74 5.74
CA GLY A 114 1.24 -20.14 5.90
C GLY A 114 2.09 -18.99 6.45
N ARG A 115 3.06 -18.51 5.65
CA ARG A 115 3.95 -17.38 5.94
C ARG A 115 3.46 -16.05 5.38
N SER A 116 2.19 -15.97 4.99
CA SER A 116 1.60 -14.78 4.38
C SER A 116 0.52 -14.18 5.26
N LEU A 117 0.49 -12.85 5.30
CA LEU A 117 -0.64 -12.06 5.81
C LEU A 117 -1.41 -11.51 4.63
N GLN A 118 -2.73 -11.67 4.64
CA GLN A 118 -3.58 -11.36 3.50
C GLN A 118 -4.83 -10.60 3.95
N TYR A 119 -5.35 -9.73 3.10
CA TYR A 119 -6.69 -9.19 3.25
C TYR A 119 -7.28 -8.88 1.89
N GLU A 120 -8.61 -8.82 1.84
CA GLU A 120 -9.35 -8.46 0.64
C GLU A 120 -10.03 -7.12 0.80
N LYS A 121 -10.24 -6.42 -0.32
CA LYS A 121 -11.01 -5.19 -0.36
C LYS A 121 -11.74 -5.07 -1.70
N ASP A 122 -13.05 -4.87 -1.63
CA ASP A 122 -13.85 -4.44 -2.76
C ASP A 122 -13.89 -2.91 -2.81
N PHE A 123 -13.68 -2.36 -4.00
CA PHE A 123 -13.77 -0.93 -4.27
C PHE A 123 -15.04 -0.59 -5.05
N ALA A 124 -15.52 0.63 -4.85
CA ALA A 124 -16.57 1.19 -5.69
C ALA A 124 -16.14 1.12 -7.17
N GLY A 125 -17.09 0.78 -8.04
CA GLY A 125 -16.82 0.57 -9.46
C GLY A 125 -16.48 -0.87 -9.83
N GLY A 126 -16.55 -1.84 -8.91
CA GLY A 126 -16.46 -3.27 -9.23
C GLY A 126 -15.03 -3.80 -9.33
N LEU A 127 -14.05 -3.09 -8.79
CA LEU A 127 -12.68 -3.59 -8.67
C LEU A 127 -12.54 -4.34 -7.34
N HIS A 128 -12.08 -5.58 -7.40
CA HIS A 128 -11.74 -6.37 -6.22
C HIS A 128 -10.22 -6.50 -6.12
N MET A 129 -9.68 -6.48 -4.90
CA MET A 129 -8.27 -6.68 -4.61
C MET A 129 -8.06 -7.70 -3.50
N LEU A 130 -7.17 -8.65 -3.75
CA LEU A 130 -6.51 -9.45 -2.72
C LEU A 130 -5.09 -8.92 -2.54
N ALA A 131 -4.76 -8.45 -1.34
CA ALA A 131 -3.44 -7.99 -0.98
C ALA A 131 -2.74 -9.06 -0.13
N THR A 132 -1.55 -9.49 -0.55
CA THR A 132 -0.74 -10.50 0.14
C THR A 132 0.65 -9.98 0.47
N ALA A 133 1.05 -10.08 1.73
CA ALA A 133 2.43 -9.88 2.18
C ALA A 133 3.02 -11.23 2.64
N MET A 134 3.91 -11.81 1.83
CA MET A 134 4.55 -13.09 2.07
C MET A 134 5.95 -12.89 2.66
N LEU A 135 6.18 -13.42 3.86
CA LEU A 135 7.49 -13.38 4.50
C LEU A 135 8.39 -14.46 3.91
N GLU A 136 9.48 -14.05 3.27
CA GLU A 136 10.52 -14.91 2.71
C GLU A 136 11.79 -14.82 3.57
N ASP A 137 12.85 -15.55 3.21
CA ASP A 137 14.03 -15.66 4.08
C ASP A 137 14.89 -14.38 4.08
N ASP A 138 14.80 -13.57 3.03
CA ASP A 138 15.58 -12.35 2.83
C ASP A 138 14.73 -11.09 2.76
N GLY A 139 13.43 -11.16 3.12
CA GLY A 139 12.55 -10.01 3.09
C GLY A 139 11.08 -10.37 2.92
N VAL A 140 10.29 -9.44 2.41
CA VAL A 140 8.83 -9.59 2.22
C VAL A 140 8.46 -9.34 0.77
N ARG A 141 7.71 -10.27 0.18
CA ARG A 141 7.11 -10.10 -1.13
C ARG A 141 5.68 -9.60 -0.97
N PHE A 142 5.37 -8.46 -1.58
CA PHE A 142 4.06 -7.84 -1.61
C PHE A 142 3.43 -8.11 -2.97
N SER A 143 2.18 -8.57 -2.96
CA SER A 143 1.40 -8.83 -4.17
C SER A 143 0.02 -8.21 -4.03
N TYR A 144 -0.44 -7.59 -5.12
CA TYR A 144 -1.82 -7.16 -5.27
C TYR A 144 -2.43 -7.86 -6.47
N GLU A 145 -3.38 -8.75 -6.21
CA GLU A 145 -4.17 -9.41 -7.24
C GLU A 145 -5.49 -8.67 -7.42
N PHE A 146 -5.72 -8.15 -8.61
CA PHE A 146 -6.92 -7.41 -8.97
C PHE A 146 -7.83 -8.22 -9.85
N VAL A 147 -9.14 -8.12 -9.63
CA VAL A 147 -10.19 -8.67 -10.49
C VAL A 147 -11.14 -7.55 -10.89
N ASN A 148 -11.29 -7.31 -12.20
CA ASN A 148 -12.21 -6.32 -12.73
C ASN A 148 -13.59 -6.94 -12.94
N ARG A 149 -14.51 -6.73 -11.99
CA ARG A 149 -15.91 -7.16 -12.06
C ARG A 149 -16.82 -6.07 -12.64
N SER A 150 -16.25 -5.00 -13.19
CA SER A 150 -16.97 -3.87 -13.79
C SER A 150 -17.27 -4.08 -15.27
N GLN A 151 -17.88 -3.08 -15.93
CA GLN A 151 -18.09 -3.03 -17.38
C GLN A 151 -17.11 -2.09 -18.09
N LEU A 152 -16.15 -1.50 -17.36
CA LEU A 152 -15.19 -0.54 -17.88
C LEU A 152 -13.78 -1.14 -17.88
N VAL A 153 -12.99 -0.78 -18.88
CA VAL A 153 -11.56 -1.11 -18.92
C VAL A 153 -10.80 -0.12 -18.02
N TYR A 154 -9.91 -0.64 -17.19
CA TYR A 154 -8.91 0.18 -16.51
C TYR A 154 -7.67 0.24 -17.39
N GLU A 155 -7.30 1.43 -17.84
CA GLU A 155 -6.04 1.67 -18.53
C GLU A 155 -4.86 1.60 -17.55
N MET A 156 -5.10 2.01 -16.30
CA MET A 156 -4.10 1.99 -15.23
C MET A 156 -4.76 1.67 -13.89
N ILE A 157 -4.12 0.79 -13.15
CA ILE A 157 -4.27 0.56 -11.72
C ILE A 157 -2.89 0.78 -11.09
N TYR A 158 -2.87 1.53 -10.00
CA TYR A 158 -1.66 1.85 -9.24
C TYR A 158 -1.93 1.70 -7.75
N ALA A 159 -1.19 0.81 -7.11
CA ALA A 159 -1.33 0.48 -5.69
C ALA A 159 0.04 0.47 -5.00
N PRO A 160 0.62 1.64 -4.69
CA PRO A 160 1.98 1.70 -4.17
C PRO A 160 2.10 1.08 -2.78
N THR A 161 3.14 0.27 -2.58
CA THR A 161 3.62 -0.13 -1.27
C THR A 161 4.55 0.97 -0.76
N ASP A 162 4.35 1.43 0.47
CA ASP A 162 5.17 2.51 1.07
C ASP A 162 5.90 1.97 2.33
N PRO A 163 7.09 1.36 2.16
CA PRO A 163 8.00 1.04 3.25
C PRO A 163 8.66 2.32 3.76
N ARG A 164 8.39 2.69 5.00
CA ARG A 164 8.96 3.83 5.72
C ARG A 164 10.06 3.36 6.65
N LEU A 165 11.25 3.94 6.48
CA LEU A 165 12.47 3.49 7.15
C LEU A 165 12.85 4.43 8.30
N THR A 166 12.81 3.95 9.54
CA THR A 166 13.16 4.77 10.71
C THR A 166 14.40 4.22 11.42
N SER A 167 14.73 4.79 12.59
CA SER A 167 15.83 4.30 13.43
C SER A 167 17.15 4.21 12.65
N MET A 168 17.79 3.04 12.65
CA MET A 168 19.06 2.77 11.97
C MET A 168 19.03 2.96 10.44
N PHE A 169 17.85 3.01 9.81
CA PHE A 169 17.70 3.26 8.37
C PHE A 169 17.20 4.68 8.05
N HIS A 170 16.96 5.52 9.05
CA HIS A 170 16.44 6.86 8.85
C HIS A 170 17.46 7.75 8.12
N ASP A 171 17.13 8.17 6.90
CA ASP A 171 18.06 8.85 5.97
C ASP A 171 17.44 10.08 5.28
N VAL A 172 17.04 11.09 6.06
CA VAL A 172 16.36 12.31 5.55
C VAL A 172 17.18 13.13 4.57
N ARG A 173 18.50 12.95 4.57
CA ARG A 173 19.45 13.61 3.68
C ARG A 173 19.81 12.77 2.46
N LEU A 174 19.29 11.55 2.33
CA LEU A 174 19.65 10.61 1.26
C LEU A 174 21.19 10.42 1.14
N GLU A 175 21.84 10.19 2.28
CA GLU A 175 23.29 9.95 2.39
C GLU A 175 23.65 8.48 2.24
N ARG A 176 22.66 7.60 2.42
CA ARG A 176 22.81 6.14 2.43
C ARG A 176 21.72 5.45 1.61
N THR A 177 21.03 6.20 0.76
CA THR A 177 19.99 5.71 -0.14
C THR A 177 20.50 5.74 -1.58
N TYR A 178 20.51 4.58 -2.22
CA TYR A 178 21.19 4.29 -3.47
C TYR A 178 20.23 3.78 -4.53
N VAL A 179 20.59 4.05 -5.78
CA VAL A 179 20.02 3.45 -6.98
C VAL A 179 21.14 2.84 -7.81
N HIS A 180 20.80 1.97 -8.76
CA HIS A 180 21.79 1.32 -9.61
C HIS A 180 21.80 1.95 -11.03
N HIS A 181 23.00 2.10 -11.57
CA HIS A 181 23.24 2.43 -12.97
C HIS A 181 24.24 1.41 -13.55
N LYS A 182 24.45 1.45 -14.87
CA LYS A 182 25.37 0.53 -15.56
C LYS A 182 26.80 0.51 -15.00
N ASP A 183 27.23 1.62 -14.40
CA ASP A 183 28.56 1.79 -13.82
C ASP A 183 28.62 1.40 -12.32
N GLY A 184 27.50 0.95 -11.74
CA GLY A 184 27.35 0.56 -10.34
C GLY A 184 26.34 1.39 -9.57
N PHE A 185 26.32 1.21 -8.24
CA PHE A 185 25.49 1.99 -7.33
C PHE A 185 25.92 3.46 -7.25
N ASP A 186 24.93 4.36 -7.24
CA ASP A 186 25.10 5.79 -7.00
C ASP A 186 24.09 6.24 -5.93
N LEU A 187 24.42 7.30 -5.20
CA LEU A 187 23.46 7.91 -4.28
C LEU A 187 22.26 8.43 -5.08
N LEU A 188 21.06 8.19 -4.57
CA LEU A 188 19.83 8.69 -5.20
C LEU A 188 19.96 10.21 -5.44
N ALA A 189 20.47 10.95 -4.45
CA ALA A 189 20.62 12.40 -4.50
C ALA A 189 22.06 12.91 -4.74
N SER A 190 22.89 12.14 -5.46
CA SER A 190 24.26 12.53 -5.82
C SER A 190 24.36 13.87 -6.57
N GLU A 191 23.34 14.22 -7.37
CA GLU A 191 23.29 15.45 -8.16
C GLU A 191 22.83 16.68 -7.34
N THR A 192 22.61 16.52 -6.03
CA THR A 192 22.20 17.61 -5.13
C THR A 192 23.05 17.60 -3.85
N PRO A 193 24.36 17.87 -3.94
CA PRO A 193 25.25 17.84 -2.78
C PRO A 193 24.88 18.89 -1.71
N SER A 194 24.28 20.02 -2.12
CA SER A 194 23.81 21.07 -1.20
C SER A 194 22.78 20.59 -0.19
N ARG A 195 22.06 19.48 -0.47
CA ARG A 195 21.12 18.86 0.48
C ARG A 195 21.77 18.52 1.81
N LEU A 196 23.10 18.37 1.89
CA LEU A 196 23.82 18.03 3.11
C LEU A 196 24.02 19.24 4.03
N THR A 197 23.97 20.46 3.49
CA THR A 197 24.32 21.69 4.21
C THR A 197 23.18 22.68 4.35
N ILE A 198 22.19 22.65 3.44
CA ILE A 198 21.01 23.52 3.56
C ILE A 198 20.18 23.16 4.80
N PRO A 199 19.47 24.12 5.43
CA PRO A 199 18.51 23.85 6.49
C PRO A 199 17.46 22.79 6.09
N LEU A 200 17.03 21.94 7.03
CA LEU A 200 16.10 20.84 6.73
C LEU A 200 14.72 21.33 6.26
N ASP A 201 14.25 22.47 6.77
CA ASP A 201 13.01 23.14 6.36
C ASP A 201 13.09 23.77 4.96
N GLN A 202 14.29 23.92 4.40
CA GLN A 202 14.49 24.31 3.00
C GLN A 202 14.68 23.10 2.09
N TRP A 203 15.20 22.00 2.64
CA TRP A 203 15.33 20.73 1.93
C TRP A 203 13.98 20.03 1.77
N LEU A 204 13.16 20.03 2.83
CA LEU A 204 11.90 19.32 2.93
C LEU A 204 10.70 20.28 2.83
N PRO A 205 9.55 19.81 2.31
CA PRO A 205 9.31 18.50 1.73
C PRO A 205 9.89 18.38 0.31
N ALA A 206 10.38 17.17 -0.01
CA ALA A 206 10.94 16.86 -1.32
C ALA A 206 10.55 15.45 -1.79
N ARG A 207 10.65 15.23 -3.10
CA ARG A 207 10.70 13.90 -3.70
C ARG A 207 11.92 13.81 -4.59
N TYR A 208 12.66 12.72 -4.47
CA TYR A 208 13.82 12.47 -5.31
C TYR A 208 13.56 11.24 -6.17
N LEU A 209 13.62 11.41 -7.49
CA LEU A 209 13.17 10.42 -8.46
C LEU A 209 14.27 10.11 -9.47
N ALA A 210 14.32 8.86 -9.90
CA ALA A 210 15.12 8.42 -11.03
C ALA A 210 14.25 7.57 -11.97
N SER A 211 14.33 7.85 -13.26
CA SER A 211 13.51 7.13 -14.25
C SER A 211 14.06 5.75 -14.55
N TYR A 212 13.16 4.77 -14.75
CA TYR A 212 13.50 3.46 -15.28
C TYR A 212 13.00 3.33 -16.73
N ILE A 213 11.70 3.08 -16.93
CA ILE A 213 11.11 3.01 -18.29
C ILE A 213 10.49 4.33 -18.74
N TRP A 214 10.17 5.25 -17.81
CA TRP A 214 9.60 6.54 -18.16
C TRP A 214 10.66 7.51 -18.71
N PRO A 215 10.26 8.49 -19.53
CA PRO A 215 11.19 9.50 -20.00
C PRO A 215 11.72 10.32 -18.82
N ILE A 216 13.01 10.62 -18.88
CA ILE A 216 13.65 11.49 -17.89
C ILE A 216 13.01 12.89 -18.01
N PRO A 217 12.47 13.46 -16.91
CA PRO A 217 11.90 14.80 -16.96
C PRO A 217 12.90 15.85 -17.42
N ALA A 218 12.43 16.80 -18.22
CA ALA A 218 13.23 17.91 -18.73
C ALA A 218 13.69 18.83 -17.58
N LYS A 219 12.80 19.11 -16.61
CA LYS A 219 13.14 19.86 -15.40
C LYS A 219 13.79 18.95 -14.37
N LYS A 220 15.03 19.25 -14.00
CA LYS A 220 15.76 18.54 -12.94
C LYS A 220 15.31 18.92 -11.54
N VAL A 221 14.85 20.16 -11.37
CA VAL A 221 14.25 20.64 -10.13
C VAL A 221 12.96 21.36 -10.48
N GLU A 222 11.88 20.98 -9.81
CA GLU A 222 10.57 21.58 -10.00
C GLU A 222 9.86 21.68 -8.65
N LYS A 223 9.55 22.90 -8.20
CA LYS A 223 8.55 23.10 -7.15
C LYS A 223 7.18 23.00 -7.80
N ARG A 224 6.34 22.08 -7.31
CA ARG A 224 4.98 21.94 -7.83
C ARG A 224 4.00 22.67 -6.93
N ASP A 225 3.18 23.54 -7.51
CA ASP A 225 2.26 24.39 -6.76
C ASP A 225 1.09 23.60 -6.15
N ASN A 226 0.73 22.46 -6.74
CA ASN A 226 -0.43 21.66 -6.32
C ASN A 226 -0.19 20.89 -5.01
N ASP A 227 1.04 20.44 -4.75
CA ASP A 227 1.40 19.73 -3.52
C ASP A 227 2.42 20.51 -2.66
N GLY A 228 2.99 21.59 -3.17
CA GLY A 228 4.02 22.36 -2.48
C GLY A 228 5.31 21.58 -2.27
N ILE A 229 5.56 20.50 -3.01
CA ILE A 229 6.73 19.64 -2.87
C ILE A 229 7.76 19.99 -3.95
N THR A 230 9.04 19.98 -3.57
CA THR A 230 10.14 20.11 -4.53
C THR A 230 10.50 18.74 -5.10
N TYR A 231 10.36 18.57 -6.40
CA TYR A 231 10.73 17.36 -7.12
C TYR A 231 12.14 17.52 -7.69
N TYR A 232 13.00 16.58 -7.36
CA TYR A 232 14.33 16.43 -7.92
C TYR A 232 14.35 15.19 -8.81
N ASN A 233 14.66 15.37 -10.09
CA ASN A 233 14.72 14.29 -11.07
C ASN A 233 16.18 14.06 -11.48
N LYS A 234 16.71 12.86 -11.23
CA LYS A 234 18.06 12.50 -11.69
C LYS A 234 18.21 12.72 -13.20
N SER A 235 19.41 13.08 -13.61
CA SER A 235 19.74 13.37 -15.01
C SER A 235 19.78 12.12 -15.90
N ARG A 236 19.94 10.93 -15.31
CA ARG A 236 20.06 9.64 -15.98
C ARG A 236 19.03 8.63 -15.47
N ALA A 237 18.65 7.72 -16.35
CA ALA A 237 17.83 6.58 -15.98
C ALA A 237 18.65 5.56 -15.17
N VAL A 238 17.99 4.88 -14.24
CA VAL A 238 18.49 3.67 -13.58
C VAL A 238 18.41 2.51 -14.56
N ASP A 239 19.25 1.50 -14.39
CA ASP A 239 19.20 0.27 -15.20
C ASP A 239 18.51 -0.89 -14.47
N GLU A 240 18.33 -0.79 -13.16
CA GLU A 240 17.51 -1.69 -12.36
C GLU A 240 16.37 -0.93 -11.65
N PRO A 241 15.14 -1.47 -11.61
CA PRO A 241 14.00 -0.91 -10.89
C PRO A 241 14.12 -1.18 -9.37
N LEU A 242 15.18 -0.63 -8.79
CA LEU A 242 15.66 -0.88 -7.43
C LEU A 242 16.00 0.43 -6.72
N ILE A 243 15.66 0.51 -5.43
CA ILE A 243 16.17 1.50 -4.48
C ILE A 243 16.61 0.78 -3.20
N ALA A 244 17.74 1.18 -2.63
CA ALA A 244 18.31 0.53 -1.44
C ALA A 244 18.78 1.55 -0.41
N THR A 245 18.61 1.26 0.88
CA THR A 245 19.09 2.08 1.99
C THR A 245 19.95 1.23 2.91
N VAL A 246 21.16 1.70 3.20
CA VAL A 246 22.11 1.04 4.10
C VAL A 246 21.96 1.62 5.51
N SER A 247 22.02 0.76 6.53
CA SER A 247 21.95 1.18 7.93
C SER A 247 23.12 2.08 8.33
N ASN A 248 22.94 2.87 9.39
CA ASN A 248 23.95 3.79 9.91
C ASN A 248 25.28 3.11 10.29
N ASP A 249 25.23 1.84 10.69
CA ASP A 249 26.41 1.03 11.02
C ASP A 249 26.99 0.25 9.82
N GLY A 250 26.38 0.37 8.64
CA GLY A 250 26.82 -0.29 7.42
C GLY A 250 26.57 -1.80 7.36
N LYS A 251 25.85 -2.37 8.33
CA LYS A 251 25.70 -3.84 8.45
C LYS A 251 24.44 -4.40 7.81
N TRP A 252 23.40 -3.59 7.71
CA TRP A 252 22.10 -4.01 7.17
C TRP A 252 21.74 -3.20 5.93
N VAL A 253 20.99 -3.85 5.05
CA VAL A 253 20.43 -3.20 3.86
C VAL A 253 18.94 -3.49 3.78
N VAL A 254 18.17 -2.44 3.46
CA VAL A 254 16.75 -2.54 3.09
C VAL A 254 16.62 -2.08 1.65
N ALA A 255 16.02 -2.89 0.79
CA ALA A 255 15.89 -2.55 -0.63
C ALA A 255 14.56 -2.97 -1.24
N SER A 256 13.87 -2.04 -1.86
CA SER A 256 12.67 -2.31 -2.65
C SER A 256 13.02 -2.50 -4.12
N PHE A 257 12.51 -3.56 -4.75
CA PHE A 257 12.54 -3.72 -6.20
C PHE A 257 11.26 -4.35 -6.73
N THR A 258 11.01 -4.16 -8.03
CA THR A 258 9.93 -4.81 -8.77
C THR A 258 10.46 -5.38 -10.09
N ARG A 259 9.61 -6.03 -10.89
CA ARG A 259 9.98 -6.44 -12.25
C ARG A 259 10.22 -5.26 -13.17
N THR A 260 9.31 -4.29 -13.12
CA THR A 260 9.31 -3.08 -13.95
C THR A 260 8.54 -1.94 -13.28
N THR A 261 8.98 -0.70 -13.47
CA THR A 261 8.28 0.50 -12.98
C THR A 261 8.57 1.70 -13.87
N GLY A 262 7.78 2.76 -13.75
CA GLY A 262 8.06 4.06 -14.36
C GLY A 262 9.33 4.70 -13.82
N ASN A 263 9.35 4.92 -12.51
CA ASN A 263 10.42 5.56 -11.77
C ASN A 263 10.66 4.82 -10.45
N VAL A 264 11.90 4.91 -9.96
CA VAL A 264 12.20 4.62 -8.55
C VAL A 264 12.34 5.95 -7.81
N TRP A 265 11.86 6.05 -6.57
CA TRP A 265 11.92 7.31 -5.84
C TRP A 265 11.82 7.16 -4.32
N SER A 266 12.15 8.25 -3.62
CA SER A 266 11.97 8.40 -2.17
C SER A 266 11.36 9.76 -1.84
N ASN A 267 10.53 9.81 -0.81
CA ASN A 267 10.24 11.02 -0.05
C ASN A 267 11.22 11.07 1.14
N PRO A 268 12.21 11.99 1.16
CA PRO A 268 13.19 12.05 2.24
C PRO A 268 12.59 12.43 3.60
N GLU A 269 11.44 13.10 3.65
CA GLU A 269 10.78 13.40 4.93
C GLU A 269 10.23 12.13 5.59
N LEU A 270 9.70 11.21 4.79
CA LEU A 270 9.16 9.92 5.24
C LEU A 270 10.19 8.79 5.17
N THR A 271 11.32 9.04 4.52
CA THR A 271 12.39 8.06 4.27
C THR A 271 11.86 6.78 3.65
N CYS A 272 10.96 6.92 2.68
CA CYS A 272 10.27 5.79 2.03
C CYS A 272 10.98 5.30 0.76
N GLN A 273 10.65 4.09 0.32
CA GLN A 273 11.20 3.47 -0.88
C GLN A 273 10.10 3.04 -1.86
N HIS A 274 10.05 3.69 -3.02
CA HIS A 274 9.03 3.40 -4.03
C HIS A 274 9.63 2.90 -5.34
N VAL A 275 9.07 1.78 -5.80
CA VAL A 275 9.41 1.09 -7.07
C VAL A 275 8.13 0.57 -7.73
N ASP A 276 7.02 1.24 -7.50
CA ASP A 276 5.70 0.63 -7.66
C ASP A 276 5.28 0.51 -9.13
N PRO A 277 4.90 -0.68 -9.62
CA PRO A 277 4.42 -0.89 -10.98
C PRO A 277 3.01 -0.30 -11.21
N GLN A 278 2.65 -0.14 -12.49
CA GLN A 278 1.29 0.19 -12.93
C GLN A 278 0.84 -0.87 -13.93
N ILE A 279 -0.42 -1.31 -13.84
CA ILE A 279 -0.96 -2.34 -14.74
C ILE A 279 -2.29 -1.91 -15.39
N PRO A 280 -2.54 -2.26 -16.65
CA PRO A 280 -3.88 -2.20 -17.23
C PRO A 280 -4.72 -3.41 -16.77
N LEU A 281 -6.05 -3.29 -16.84
CA LEU A 281 -6.95 -4.39 -16.51
C LEU A 281 -8.24 -4.34 -17.36
N ALA A 282 -8.38 -5.33 -18.24
CA ALA A 282 -9.55 -5.50 -19.09
C ALA A 282 -10.80 -5.93 -18.30
N VAL A 283 -11.98 -5.78 -18.92
CA VAL A 283 -13.27 -6.21 -18.35
C VAL A 283 -13.26 -7.72 -18.07
N GLY A 284 -13.65 -8.12 -16.86
CA GLY A 284 -13.70 -9.52 -16.45
C GLY A 284 -12.33 -10.19 -16.24
N ALA A 285 -11.23 -9.46 -16.45
CA ALA A 285 -9.88 -10.00 -16.33
C ALA A 285 -9.35 -9.91 -14.89
N SER A 286 -8.29 -10.67 -14.65
CA SER A 286 -7.46 -10.57 -13.45
C SER A 286 -6.02 -10.25 -13.82
N ALA A 287 -5.35 -9.47 -13.00
CA ALA A 287 -3.92 -9.20 -13.11
C ALA A 287 -3.30 -9.03 -11.73
N ALA A 288 -2.00 -9.28 -11.63
CA ALA A 288 -1.24 -9.12 -10.41
C ALA A 288 -0.08 -8.16 -10.64
N MET A 289 0.32 -7.48 -9.58
CA MET A 289 1.56 -6.72 -9.53
C MET A 289 2.32 -7.05 -8.24
N GLU A 290 3.64 -7.18 -8.33
CA GLU A 290 4.48 -7.55 -7.20
C GLU A 290 5.64 -6.58 -6.96
N THR A 291 5.91 -6.32 -5.68
CA THR A 291 7.08 -5.59 -5.17
C THR A 291 7.74 -6.44 -4.09
N LYS A 292 9.07 -6.47 -4.07
CA LYS A 292 9.85 -7.18 -3.07
C LYS A 292 10.65 -6.19 -2.24
N LEU A 293 10.53 -6.27 -0.93
CA LEU A 293 11.38 -5.59 0.03
C LEU A 293 12.39 -6.58 0.59
N LEU A 294 13.67 -6.41 0.29
CA LEU A 294 14.78 -7.14 0.89
C LEU A 294 15.15 -6.51 2.23
N VAL A 295 15.43 -7.34 3.23
CA VAL A 295 15.90 -6.93 4.55
C VAL A 295 16.89 -7.97 5.06
N PHE A 296 18.19 -7.65 5.05
CA PHE A 296 19.23 -8.60 5.45
C PHE A 296 20.53 -7.90 5.84
N GLN A 297 21.42 -8.63 6.52
CA GLN A 297 22.79 -8.19 6.78
C GLN A 297 23.66 -8.46 5.55
N GLY A 298 24.33 -7.43 5.03
CA GLY A 298 25.15 -7.56 3.83
C GLY A 298 25.47 -6.23 3.18
N SER A 299 25.82 -6.29 1.90
CA SER A 299 26.26 -5.15 1.10
C SER A 299 25.28 -4.81 -0.05
N LEU A 300 25.51 -3.67 -0.70
CA LEU A 300 24.79 -3.31 -1.93
C LEU A 300 25.04 -4.32 -3.06
N ASP A 301 26.24 -4.89 -3.15
CA ASP A 301 26.54 -5.94 -4.15
C ASP A 301 25.68 -7.19 -3.92
N ASP A 302 25.38 -7.52 -2.68
CA ASP A 302 24.49 -8.63 -2.34
C ASP A 302 23.02 -8.32 -2.67
N VAL A 303 22.63 -7.04 -2.61
CA VAL A 303 21.32 -6.60 -3.13
C VAL A 303 21.24 -6.86 -4.63
N LEU A 304 22.24 -6.46 -5.41
CA LEU A 304 22.23 -6.64 -6.86
C LEU A 304 22.12 -8.13 -7.23
N LYS A 305 22.92 -9.00 -6.61
CA LYS A 305 22.83 -10.47 -6.83
C LYS A 305 21.43 -11.02 -6.54
N LYS A 306 20.76 -10.51 -5.49
CA LYS A 306 19.40 -10.91 -5.14
C LYS A 306 18.38 -10.40 -6.15
N VAL A 307 18.51 -9.16 -6.61
CA VAL A 307 17.67 -8.60 -7.67
C VAL A 307 17.84 -9.39 -8.96
N ASP A 308 19.06 -9.66 -9.40
CA ASP A 308 19.34 -10.42 -10.62
C ASP A 308 18.71 -11.82 -10.59
N SER A 309 18.76 -12.48 -9.43
CA SER A 309 18.20 -13.82 -9.25
C SER A 309 16.67 -13.86 -9.08
N GLN A 310 16.04 -12.78 -8.60
CA GLN A 310 14.63 -12.80 -8.20
C GLN A 310 13.72 -11.95 -9.10
N ARG A 311 14.24 -10.89 -9.74
CA ARG A 311 13.43 -9.87 -10.44
C ARG A 311 12.54 -10.45 -11.53
N GLN A 312 13.04 -11.40 -12.31
CA GLN A 312 12.26 -12.01 -13.40
C GLN A 312 11.14 -12.93 -12.91
N SER A 313 11.15 -13.32 -11.62
CA SER A 313 10.09 -14.12 -11.02
C SER A 313 8.91 -13.29 -10.52
N LEU A 314 9.06 -11.96 -10.40
CA LEU A 314 8.00 -11.07 -9.96
C LEU A 314 6.98 -10.84 -11.09
N ARG A 315 5.73 -10.55 -10.72
CA ARG A 315 4.66 -10.22 -11.66
C ARG A 315 4.56 -8.71 -11.91
#